data_AF-A0A7J4IY14-F1
#
_entry.id   AF-A0A7J4IY14-F1
#
_cell.length_a   1.000
_cell.length_b   1.000
_cell.length_c   1.000
_cell.angle_alpha   90.00
_cell.angle_beta   90.00
_cell.angle_gamma   90.00
#
_symmetry.space_group_name_H-M   'P 1'
#
loop_
_entity.id
_entity.type
_entity.pdbx_description
1 polymer ?
#
loop_
_entity_poly.entity_id
_entity_poly.type
_entity_poly.pdbx_seq_one_letter_code
_entity_poly.pdbx_strand_id
1 'polypeptide(L)'
;MTTRLSKLFGMDIYTTDGEYRGKVFDLVINLEKGKIETITTEPLKARTKQEAKKIISEKSVPYNRVRAAKDILVVGSSPRIEEEPEEPTAPIRPVRRY
;
A
#
# COMPACT_ATOMS: atom_id res chain seq x y z
N MET A 1 1.74 7.12 11.77
CA MET A 1 1.68 5.86 12.54
C MET A 1 2.70 4.89 11.97
N THR A 2 3.55 4.30 12.78
CA THR A 2 4.57 3.34 12.35
C THR A 2 4.19 1.92 12.77
N THR A 3 3.94 1.05 11.80
CA THR A 3 3.61 -0.37 12.05
C THR A 3 4.81 -1.24 11.64
N ARG A 4 5.15 -2.24 12.46
CA ARG A 4 6.20 -3.21 12.09
C ARG A 4 5.73 -4.06 10.92
N LEU A 5 6.59 -4.18 9.91
CA LEU A 5 6.30 -4.95 8.69
C LEU A 5 6.05 -6.43 8.98
N SER A 6 6.72 -7.00 9.98
CA SER A 6 6.50 -8.37 10.43
C SER A 6 5.10 -8.66 10.97
N LYS A 7 4.38 -7.63 11.44
CA LYS A 7 3.00 -7.80 11.91
C LYS A 7 1.98 -7.84 10.77
N LEU A 8 2.34 -7.38 9.56
CA LEU A 8 1.45 -7.37 8.41
C LEU A 8 1.22 -8.77 7.83
N PHE A 9 2.21 -9.65 7.94
CA PHE A 9 2.11 -11.03 7.45
C PHE A 9 1.06 -11.84 8.23
N GLY A 10 0.15 -12.50 7.52
CA GLY A 10 -0.91 -13.31 8.11
C GLY A 10 -2.12 -12.53 8.64
N MET A 11 -2.14 -11.20 8.51
CA MET A 11 -3.29 -10.38 8.88
C MET A 11 -4.48 -10.61 7.96
N ASP A 12 -5.68 -10.47 8.51
CA ASP A 12 -6.92 -10.55 7.76
C ASP A 12 -7.21 -9.25 7.01
N ILE A 13 -7.61 -9.39 5.75
CA ILE A 13 -7.94 -8.30 4.84
C ILE A 13 -9.45 -8.21 4.69
N TYR A 14 -10.00 -7.03 5.00
CA TYR A 14 -11.41 -6.70 4.88
C TYR A 14 -11.62 -5.53 3.92
N THR A 15 -12.74 -5.52 3.21
CA THR A 15 -13.21 -4.33 2.49
C THR A 15 -13.85 -3.34 3.46
N THR A 16 -14.07 -2.11 2.99
CA THR A 16 -14.83 -1.11 3.76
C THR A 16 -16.29 -1.55 3.99
N ASP A 17 -16.79 -2.44 3.14
CA ASP A 17 -18.13 -3.03 3.22
C ASP A 17 -18.21 -4.22 4.21
N GLY A 18 -17.08 -4.58 4.83
CA GLY A 18 -17.00 -5.68 5.81
C GLY A 18 -16.80 -7.07 5.19
N GLU A 19 -16.57 -7.17 3.88
CA GLU A 19 -16.31 -8.45 3.23
C GLU A 19 -14.87 -8.90 3.47
N TYR A 20 -14.72 -10.17 3.85
CA TYR A 20 -13.42 -10.79 4.02
C TYR A 20 -12.80 -11.19 2.67
N ARG A 21 -11.63 -10.64 2.34
CA ARG A 21 -10.92 -10.93 1.08
C ARG A 21 -9.81 -11.97 1.21
N GLY A 22 -9.40 -12.32 2.43
CA GLY A 22 -8.33 -13.28 2.67
C GLY A 22 -7.29 -12.79 3.67
N LYS A 23 -6.11 -13.44 3.68
CA LYS A 23 -4.98 -13.08 4.54
C LYS A 23 -3.83 -12.50 3.73
N VAL A 24 -3.04 -11.62 4.34
CA VAL A 24 -1.78 -11.16 3.77
C VAL A 24 -0.80 -12.32 3.68
N PHE A 25 -0.40 -12.68 2.46
CA PHE A 25 0.59 -13.71 2.24
C PHE A 25 1.97 -13.10 1.95
N ASP A 26 2.05 -12.28 0.91
CA ASP A 26 3.31 -11.65 0.45
C ASP A 26 3.16 -10.12 0.33
N LEU A 27 4.28 -9.41 0.44
CA LEU A 27 4.39 -7.97 0.29
C LEU A 27 5.44 -7.64 -0.77
N VAL A 28 5.10 -6.77 -1.71
CA VAL A 28 6.04 -6.23 -2.71
C VAL A 28 6.50 -4.85 -2.24
N ILE A 29 7.80 -4.70 -2.07
CA ILE A 29 8.44 -3.48 -1.59
C ILE A 29 9.32 -2.94 -2.72
N ASN A 30 9.16 -1.65 -3.01
CA ASN A 30 10.08 -0.94 -3.88
C ASN A 30 11.31 -0.54 -3.06
N LEU A 31 12.45 -1.16 -3.37
CA LEU A 31 13.70 -0.93 -2.64
C LEU A 31 14.30 0.46 -2.90
N GLU A 32 14.02 1.08 -4.05
CA GLU A 32 14.51 2.42 -4.37
C GLU A 32 13.77 3.49 -3.55
N LYS A 33 12.45 3.32 -3.37
CA LYS A 33 11.60 4.26 -2.61
C LYS A 33 11.45 3.89 -1.13
N GLY A 34 11.82 2.68 -0.74
CA GLY A 34 11.59 2.14 0.60
C GLY A 34 10.11 2.01 0.99
N LYS A 35 9.19 1.96 0.00
CA LYS A 35 7.74 1.93 0.21
C LYS A 35 7.14 0.59 -0.23
N ILE A 36 6.06 0.17 0.44
CA ILE A 36 5.26 -0.99 0.03
C ILE A 36 4.39 -0.58 -1.16
N GLU A 37 4.48 -1.29 -2.27
CA GLU A 37 3.64 -1.03 -3.45
C GLU A 37 2.38 -1.89 -3.42
N THR A 38 2.53 -3.19 -3.16
CA THR A 38 1.46 -4.17 -3.37
C THR A 38 1.45 -5.23 -2.28
N ILE A 39 0.25 -5.61 -1.84
CA ILE A 39 -0.03 -6.70 -0.92
C ILE A 39 -0.71 -7.84 -1.70
N THR A 40 -0.27 -9.07 -1.49
CA THR A 40 -0.87 -10.25 -2.14
C THR A 40 -1.69 -11.04 -1.11
N THR A 41 -2.93 -11.40 -1.47
CA THR A 41 -3.84 -12.19 -0.60
C THR A 41 -3.67 -13.70 -0.71
N GLU A 42 -2.93 -14.16 -1.72
CA GLU A 42 -2.66 -15.58 -1.97
C GLU A 42 -1.18 -15.81 -2.24
N PRO A 43 -0.66 -17.02 -1.95
CA PRO A 43 0.71 -17.39 -2.28
C PRO A 43 0.98 -17.22 -3.77
N LEU A 44 2.04 -16.51 -4.11
CA LEU A 44 2.61 -16.45 -5.46
C LEU A 44 3.31 -17.79 -5.83
N LYS A 45 2.61 -18.93 -5.68
CA LYS A 45 3.02 -20.23 -6.25
C LYS A 45 2.61 -20.31 -7.71
N ALA A 46 3.01 -19.33 -8.52
CA ALA A 46 2.80 -19.40 -9.97
C ALA A 46 3.95 -20.20 -10.60
N ARG A 47 3.65 -21.37 -11.17
CA ARG A 47 4.61 -22.15 -11.98
C ARG A 47 4.84 -21.50 -13.37
N THR A 48 4.03 -20.50 -13.75
CA THR A 48 4.01 -19.93 -15.10
C THR A 48 3.74 -18.42 -15.11
N LYS A 49 4.40 -17.65 -16.01
CA LYS A 49 4.28 -16.18 -16.15
C LYS A 49 2.84 -15.67 -16.37
N GLN A 50 1.94 -16.47 -16.94
CA GLN A 50 0.54 -16.09 -17.19
C GLN A 50 -0.33 -16.17 -15.92
N GLU A 51 -0.07 -17.11 -15.01
CA GLU A 51 -0.78 -17.22 -13.73
C GLU A 51 -0.40 -16.10 -12.78
N ALA A 52 0.88 -15.70 -12.78
CA ALA A 52 1.35 -14.55 -12.03
C ALA A 52 0.61 -13.26 -12.43
N LYS A 53 0.36 -13.03 -13.73
CA LYS A 53 -0.40 -11.86 -14.19
C LYS A 53 -1.86 -11.87 -13.74
N LYS A 54 -2.52 -13.04 -13.69
CA LYS A 54 -3.90 -13.14 -13.18
C LYS A 54 -3.96 -12.89 -11.67
N ILE A 55 -3.02 -13.47 -10.91
CA ILE A 55 -2.94 -13.25 -9.46
C ILE A 55 -2.65 -11.78 -9.15
N ILE A 56 -1.76 -11.14 -9.92
CA ILE A 56 -1.45 -9.72 -9.79
C ILE A 56 -2.66 -8.85 -10.14
N SER A 57 -3.42 -9.14 -11.20
CA SER A 57 -4.58 -8.30 -11.56
C SER A 57 -5.82 -8.52 -10.67
N GLU A 58 -6.03 -9.73 -10.18
CA GLU A 58 -7.31 -10.13 -9.58
C GLU A 58 -7.23 -10.25 -8.05
N LYS A 59 -6.05 -10.57 -7.50
CA LYS A 59 -5.82 -10.87 -6.08
C LYS A 59 -4.66 -10.07 -5.46
N SER A 60 -4.16 -9.06 -6.16
CA SER A 60 -3.24 -8.09 -5.57
C SER A 60 -3.98 -6.82 -5.17
N VAL A 61 -3.66 -6.32 -3.98
CA VAL A 61 -4.21 -5.10 -3.43
C VAL A 61 -3.08 -4.08 -3.38
N PRO A 62 -3.14 -3.00 -4.18
CA PRO A 62 -2.15 -1.93 -4.08
C PRO A 62 -2.26 -1.27 -2.70
N TYR A 63 -1.12 -0.97 -2.09
CA TYR A 63 -1.07 -0.38 -0.74
C TYR A 63 -1.80 0.97 -0.70
N ASN A 64 -1.87 1.67 -1.82
CA ASN A 64 -2.59 2.94 -1.92
C ASN A 64 -4.11 2.84 -1.63
N ARG A 65 -4.70 1.63 -1.70
CA ARG A 65 -6.11 1.41 -1.33
C ARG A 65 -6.28 1.04 0.14
N VAL A 66 -5.19 0.86 0.89
CA VAL A 66 -5.23 0.54 2.32
C VAL A 66 -5.58 1.78 3.12
N ARG A 67 -6.70 1.74 3.84
CA ARG A 67 -7.11 2.83 4.73
C ARG A 67 -6.46 2.72 6.10
N ALA A 68 -6.40 1.50 6.63
CA ALA A 68 -5.86 1.21 7.95
C ALA A 68 -5.18 -0.17 7.97
N ALA A 69 -4.07 -0.25 8.70
CA ALA A 69 -3.32 -1.48 8.92
C ALA A 69 -2.82 -1.51 10.38
N LYS A 70 -3.67 -2.00 11.28
CA LYS A 70 -3.37 -2.13 12.72
C LYS A 70 -3.52 -3.57 13.20
N ASP A 71 -4.76 -4.00 13.44
CA ASP A 71 -5.10 -5.39 13.85
C ASP A 71 -5.78 -6.16 12.71
N ILE A 72 -6.47 -5.43 11.83
CA ILE A 72 -6.98 -5.89 10.53
C ILE A 72 -6.55 -4.91 9.44
N LEU A 73 -6.49 -5.39 8.21
CA LEU A 73 -6.12 -4.62 7.04
C LEU A 73 -7.39 -4.24 6.28
N VAL A 74 -7.72 -2.94 6.27
CA VAL A 74 -8.96 -2.45 5.65
C VAL A 74 -8.67 -1.78 4.31
N VAL A 75 -9.34 -2.25 3.26
CA VAL A 75 -9.16 -1.80 1.88
C VAL A 75 -10.39 -1.03 1.42
N GLY A 76 -10.16 0.14 0.83
CA GLY A 76 -11.18 0.97 0.21
C GLY A 76 -11.36 0.67 -1.28
N SER A 77 -12.55 0.99 -1.80
CA SER A 77 -12.86 0.99 -3.23
C SER A 77 -12.15 2.14 -3.98
N SER A 78 -11.87 3.25 -3.29
CA SER A 78 -11.13 4.38 -3.84
C SER A 78 -9.64 4.36 -3.43
N PRO A 79 -8.73 4.72 -4.36
CA PRO A 79 -7.34 4.96 -3.98
C PRO A 79 -7.29 6.14 -3.00
N ARG A 80 -6.53 5.99 -1.93
CA ARG A 80 -6.19 7.10 -1.04
C ARG A 80 -5.28 8.01 -1.84
N ILE A 81 -5.66 9.26 -2.01
CA ILE A 81 -4.71 10.26 -2.51
C ILE A 81 -3.91 10.63 -1.26
N GLU A 82 -2.68 10.12 -1.16
CA GLU A 82 -1.73 10.64 -0.18
C GLU A 82 -1.41 12.06 -0.64
N GLU A 83 -1.97 13.06 0.05
CA GLU A 83 -1.49 14.44 -0.04
C GLU A 83 -0.02 14.41 0.38
N GLU A 84 0.88 14.50 -0.60
CA GLU A 84 2.27 14.83 -0.32
C GLU A 84 2.24 16.14 0.46
N PRO A 85 2.86 16.23 1.66
CA PRO A 85 2.96 17.50 2.35
C PRO A 85 3.72 18.43 1.41
N GLU A 86 3.02 19.40 0.83
CA GLU A 86 3.63 20.51 0.12
C GLU A 86 4.67 21.09 1.07
N GLU A 87 5.94 20.96 0.70
CA GLU A 87 6.99 21.69 1.40
C GLU A 87 6.54 23.16 1.42
N PRO A 88 6.49 23.82 2.59
CA PRO A 88 6.16 25.23 2.62
C PRO A 88 7.26 25.94 1.86
N THR A 89 6.97 26.32 0.63
CA THR A 89 7.82 27.20 -0.18
C THR A 89 7.87 28.52 0.59
N ALA A 90 8.90 28.64 1.43
CA ALA A 90 9.16 29.86 2.17
C ALA A 90 9.24 30.99 1.14
N PRO A 91 8.45 32.08 1.28
CA PRO A 91 8.53 33.17 0.35
C PRO A 91 9.95 33.74 0.39
N ILE A 92 10.64 33.67 -0.75
CA ILE A 92 11.95 34.27 -0.96
C ILE A 92 11.78 35.76 -0.62
N ARG A 93 12.31 36.18 0.54
CA ARG A 93 12.34 37.60 0.90
C ARG A 93 13.17 38.32 -0.16
N PRO A 94 12.65 39.34 -0.86
CA PRO A 94 13.47 40.10 -1.77
C PRO A 94 14.58 40.78 -0.95
N VAL A 95 15.82 40.42 -1.27
CA VAL A 95 17.00 41.07 -0.71
C VAL A 95 16.93 42.53 -1.14
N ARG A 96 16.64 43.45 -0.20
CA ARG A 96 16.79 44.89 -0.42
C ARG A 96 18.24 45.13 -0.82
N ARG A 97 18.48 45.39 -2.11
CA ARG A 97 19.72 46.03 -2.55
C ARG A 97 19.54 47.54 -2.41
N TYR A 98 20.55 48.13 -1.75
CA TYR A 98 20.74 49.55 -1.49
C TYR A 98 20.77 50.38 -2.76
#